data_AF-A0A2T7BUK0-F1
#
_entry.id   AF-A0A2T7BUK0-F1
#
_cell.length_a   1.000
_cell.length_b   1.000
_cell.length_c   1.000
_cell.angle_alpha   90.00
_cell.angle_beta   90.00
_cell.angle_gamma   90.00
#
_symmetry.space_group_name_H-M   'P 1'
#
loop_
_entity.id
_entity.type
_entity.pdbx_description
1 polymer ?
#
loop_
_entity_poly.entity_id
_entity_poly.type
_entity_poly.pdbx_seq_one_letter_code
_entity_poly.pdbx_strand_id
1 'polypeptide(L)'
;MERFKSFMNKYKWFVIGGVVALIIIIVVATLLVKNHKIDVEDDVKVSFNGYNKTGTAEITDDSYEKIMNKLQVKALKQAGFKNKEVLNMIENNETDDLDEDDFNYEEQQQARTAGKILEHVNLDIHNGEELKNKDKVTVKLTIDKGISKDYKLKVKEFTKSFKAHGLKEPENIEAKDLFTALKPKFTGVNGAGSLNLISKDLPKSLQELSISNYDFTVANNGNLSNGDEVKLKIPQSLIDDINESGSSTFSGKSTQNIKVKGLKNISNLDNINELIDKNNTLIDKEYESDEYTKYNTENLGNYYKIQADTADEYSFGEEEDESSEKVSPVSEVEPTYVSLITAVKVTKTGKYSDPDVSYTYQGYNNYQLEDNRLVKDDMTDKMSMTSSKDKQDELNNDLKSDGFKEIK
;
A
#
# COMPACT_ATOMS: atom_id res chain seq x y z
N MET A 1 39.47 82.25 33.47
CA MET A 1 38.71 82.20 32.20
C MET A 1 39.48 82.75 30.99
N GLU A 2 40.25 83.84 31.11
CA GLU A 2 40.96 84.45 29.95
C GLU A 2 42.03 83.57 29.30
N ARG A 3 42.79 82.79 30.07
CA ARG A 3 43.81 81.86 29.53
C ARG A 3 43.20 80.73 28.71
N PHE A 4 42.01 80.26 29.08
CA PHE A 4 41.26 79.24 28.35
C PHE A 4 40.68 79.80 27.04
N LYS A 5 40.16 81.04 27.07
CA LYS A 5 39.72 81.76 25.86
C LYS A 5 40.87 82.00 24.88
N SER A 6 42.05 82.39 25.37
CA SER A 6 43.26 82.61 24.57
C SER A 6 43.74 81.30 23.89
N PHE A 7 43.77 80.20 24.64
CA PHE A 7 44.17 78.89 24.11
C PHE A 7 43.17 78.35 23.06
N MET A 8 41.87 78.47 23.33
CA MET A 8 40.80 78.13 22.38
C MET A 8 40.84 78.97 21.11
N ASN A 9 41.25 80.24 21.19
CA ASN A 9 41.37 81.09 19.98
C ASN A 9 42.63 80.79 19.17
N LYS A 10 43.75 80.42 19.84
CA LYS A 10 45.03 80.10 19.18
C LYS A 10 45.00 78.75 18.45
N TYR A 11 44.28 77.76 18.99
CA TYR A 11 44.17 76.40 18.42
C TYR A 11 42.77 76.09 17.89
N LYS A 12 41.92 77.11 17.68
CA LYS A 12 40.51 76.98 17.30
C LYS A 12 40.29 76.03 16.12
N TRP A 13 41.15 76.13 15.10
CA TRP A 13 41.10 75.28 13.91
C TRP A 13 41.50 73.83 14.16
N PHE A 14 42.42 73.56 15.09
CA PHE A 14 42.80 72.19 15.48
C PHE A 14 41.72 71.52 16.33
N VAL A 15 41.06 72.27 17.22
CA VAL A 15 39.93 71.78 18.03
C VAL A 15 38.72 71.49 17.14
N ILE A 16 38.38 72.39 16.20
CA ILE A 16 37.31 72.18 15.23
C ILE A 16 37.62 70.98 14.33
N GLY A 17 38.86 70.87 13.83
CA GLY A 17 39.30 69.73 13.01
C GLY A 17 39.20 68.39 13.74
N GLY A 18 39.58 68.34 15.02
CA GLY A 18 39.45 67.14 15.86
C GLY A 18 38.00 66.71 16.09
N VAL A 19 37.09 67.66 16.36
CA VAL A 19 35.66 67.37 16.54
C VAL A 19 35.02 66.87 15.23
N VAL A 20 35.35 67.48 14.09
CA VAL A 20 34.84 67.05 12.77
C VAL A 20 35.32 65.64 12.43
N ALA A 21 36.60 65.32 12.65
CA ALA A 21 37.13 63.98 12.44
C ALA A 21 36.42 62.92 13.32
N LEU A 22 36.14 63.26 14.58
CA LEU A 22 35.45 62.37 15.52
C LEU A 22 33.98 62.12 15.09
N ILE A 23 33.28 63.17 14.60
CA ILE A 23 31.95 63.03 14.01
C ILE A 23 32.00 62.13 12.76
N ILE A 24 32.99 62.30 11.89
CA ILE A 24 33.16 61.45 10.70
C ILE A 24 33.37 59.99 11.11
N ILE A 25 34.21 59.71 12.12
CA ILE A 25 34.42 58.35 12.63
C ILE A 25 33.12 57.75 13.17
N ILE A 26 32.33 58.52 13.93
CA ILE A 26 31.02 58.06 14.44
C ILE A 26 30.04 57.80 13.30
N VAL A 27 29.99 58.67 12.29
CA VAL A 27 29.13 58.52 11.10
C VAL A 27 29.55 57.29 10.29
N VAL A 28 30.85 57.10 10.06
CA VAL A 28 31.38 55.92 9.35
C VAL A 28 31.09 54.65 10.15
N ALA A 29 31.33 54.64 11.47
CA ALA A 29 31.04 53.51 12.33
C ALA A 29 29.53 53.16 12.34
N THR A 30 28.66 54.17 12.45
CA THR A 30 27.20 53.96 12.41
C THR A 30 26.72 53.50 11.04
N LEU A 31 27.31 53.99 9.94
CA LEU A 31 27.02 53.51 8.58
C LEU A 31 27.48 52.06 8.39
N LEU A 32 28.67 51.68 8.87
CA LEU A 32 29.19 50.31 8.80
C LEU A 32 28.30 49.33 9.58
N VAL A 33 27.92 49.67 10.81
CA VAL A 33 27.02 48.84 11.63
C VAL A 33 25.63 48.74 10.99
N LYS A 34 25.07 49.84 10.49
CA LYS A 34 23.75 49.83 9.79
C LYS A 34 23.77 49.04 8.49
N ASN A 35 24.91 48.94 7.81
CA ASN A 35 25.01 48.24 6.53
C ASN A 35 25.59 46.82 6.62
N HIS A 36 25.88 46.35 7.82
CA HIS A 36 26.36 44.98 8.03
C HIS A 36 25.29 43.96 7.60
N LYS A 37 25.68 43.03 6.74
CA LYS A 37 24.85 41.88 6.35
C LYS A 37 25.08 40.76 7.35
N ILE A 38 23.99 40.17 7.84
CA ILE A 38 24.12 38.95 8.64
C ILE A 38 24.42 37.75 7.73
N ASP A 39 25.13 36.77 8.27
CA ASP A 39 25.41 35.49 7.63
C ASP A 39 24.80 34.38 8.48
N VAL A 40 24.02 33.52 7.84
CA VAL A 40 23.31 32.38 8.45
C VAL A 40 23.66 31.06 7.76
N GLU A 41 24.62 31.09 6.83
CA GLU A 41 25.07 29.93 6.05
C GLU A 41 25.55 28.77 6.95
N ASP A 42 26.21 29.10 8.06
CA ASP A 42 26.76 28.12 9.02
C ASP A 42 25.70 27.54 9.96
N ASP A 43 24.53 28.17 10.06
CA ASP A 43 23.43 27.65 10.89
C ASP A 43 22.67 26.52 10.20
N VAL A 44 22.79 26.38 8.87
CA VAL A 44 22.07 25.38 8.07
C VAL A 44 22.51 23.95 8.43
N LYS A 45 21.56 23.16 8.94
CA LYS A 45 21.67 21.71 9.11
C LYS A 45 20.58 21.01 8.29
N VAL A 46 20.96 19.89 7.69
CA VAL A 46 20.07 19.07 6.84
C VAL A 46 20.01 17.67 7.40
N SER A 47 18.79 17.14 7.58
CA SER A 47 18.53 15.73 7.87
C SER A 47 18.23 14.96 6.59
N PHE A 48 18.62 13.69 6.55
CA PHE A 48 18.34 12.77 5.45
C PHE A 48 17.57 11.57 5.98
N ASN A 49 16.41 11.27 5.38
CA ASN A 49 15.50 10.23 5.84
C ASN A 49 15.10 9.30 4.69
N GLY A 50 14.65 8.10 5.02
CA GLY A 50 14.18 7.10 4.05
C GLY A 50 15.27 6.15 3.55
N TYR A 51 15.11 5.70 2.30
CA TYR A 51 15.93 4.67 1.67
C TYR A 51 16.66 5.22 0.44
N ASN A 52 17.70 4.53 -0.01
CA ASN A 52 18.34 4.87 -1.27
C ASN A 52 17.34 4.80 -2.44
N LYS A 53 17.35 5.84 -3.30
CA LYS A 53 16.44 6.11 -4.45
C LYS A 53 15.13 6.79 -4.09
N THR A 54 14.70 6.76 -2.83
CA THR A 54 13.46 7.39 -2.36
C THR A 54 13.70 8.32 -1.17
N GLY A 55 14.96 8.56 -0.83
CA GLY A 55 15.32 9.34 0.35
C GLY A 55 15.01 10.81 0.17
N THR A 56 14.71 11.47 1.28
CA THR A 56 14.41 12.91 1.32
C THR A 56 15.44 13.67 2.15
N ALA A 57 15.56 14.96 1.87
CA ALA A 57 16.39 15.89 2.61
C ALA A 57 15.58 17.12 3.01
N GLU A 58 15.69 17.51 4.27
CA GLU A 58 14.96 18.63 4.85
C GLU A 58 15.90 19.44 5.74
N ILE A 59 15.67 20.74 5.83
CA ILE A 59 16.34 21.59 6.82
C ILE A 59 15.73 21.20 8.17
N THR A 60 16.56 20.82 9.15
CA THR A 60 16.05 20.41 10.47
C THR A 60 15.28 21.55 11.12
N ASP A 61 14.19 21.27 11.82
CA ASP A 61 13.33 22.27 12.48
C ASP A 61 14.15 23.28 13.31
N ASP A 62 15.01 22.81 14.23
CA ASP A 62 15.92 23.65 15.04
C ASP A 62 16.79 24.60 14.18
N SER A 63 17.25 24.12 13.03
CA SER A 63 18.06 24.93 12.11
C SER A 63 17.20 25.96 11.39
N TYR A 64 16.01 25.59 10.95
CA TYR A 64 15.09 26.48 10.27
C TYR A 64 14.67 27.61 11.20
N GLU A 65 14.19 27.29 12.41
CA GLU A 65 13.79 28.26 13.44
C GLU A 65 14.94 29.22 13.77
N LYS A 66 16.14 28.70 14.04
CA LYS A 66 17.32 29.53 14.34
C LYS A 66 17.66 30.50 13.20
N ILE A 67 17.56 30.05 11.95
CA ILE A 67 17.81 30.90 10.79
C ILE A 67 16.71 31.97 10.69
N MET A 68 15.45 31.57 10.75
CA MET A 68 14.31 32.48 10.63
C MET A 68 14.30 33.54 11.73
N ASN A 69 14.59 33.16 12.97
CA ASN A 69 14.71 34.10 14.10
C ASN A 69 15.81 35.14 13.85
N LYS A 70 16.99 34.73 13.37
CA LYS A 70 18.07 35.67 13.00
C LYS A 70 17.66 36.61 11.87
N LEU A 71 16.95 36.10 10.86
CA LEU A 71 16.44 36.91 9.75
C LEU A 71 15.38 37.91 10.24
N GLN A 72 14.45 37.47 11.09
CA GLN A 72 13.38 38.30 11.65
C GLN A 72 13.91 39.41 12.54
N VAL A 73 14.81 39.09 13.46
CA VAL A 73 15.50 40.07 14.30
C VAL A 73 16.22 41.12 13.45
N LYS A 74 16.85 40.69 12.35
CA LYS A 74 17.51 41.62 11.42
C LYS A 74 16.50 42.52 10.70
N ALA A 75 15.39 41.96 10.24
CA ALA A 75 14.32 42.70 9.58
C ALA A 75 13.67 43.73 10.53
N LEU A 76 13.39 43.34 11.77
CA LEU A 76 12.87 44.23 12.82
C LEU A 76 13.83 45.40 13.11
N LYS A 77 15.12 45.09 13.33
CA LYS A 77 16.15 46.12 13.52
C LYS A 77 16.26 47.07 12.31
N GLN A 78 16.04 46.57 11.09
CA GLN A 78 16.04 47.37 9.85
C GLN A 78 14.79 48.26 9.73
N ALA A 79 13.63 47.76 10.17
CA ALA A 79 12.37 48.51 10.23
C ALA A 79 12.36 49.59 11.34
N GLY A 80 13.33 49.56 12.25
CA GLY A 80 13.48 50.55 13.32
C GLY A 80 12.93 50.09 14.67
N PHE A 81 12.59 48.82 14.81
CA PHE A 81 12.13 48.21 16.05
C PHE A 81 13.23 48.22 17.13
N LYS A 82 12.89 48.70 18.34
CA LYS A 82 13.86 48.96 19.42
C LYS A 82 13.64 48.17 20.70
N ASN A 83 12.50 47.49 20.85
CA ASN A 83 12.21 46.72 22.06
C ASN A 83 13.19 45.55 22.18
N LYS A 84 14.12 45.65 23.12
CA LYS A 84 15.21 44.69 23.29
C LYS A 84 14.76 43.38 23.91
N GLU A 85 13.70 43.40 24.71
CA GLU A 85 13.16 42.20 25.35
C GLU A 85 12.58 41.27 24.29
N VAL A 86 11.71 41.80 23.43
CA VAL A 86 11.14 41.07 22.29
C VAL A 86 12.24 40.57 21.34
N LEU A 87 13.23 41.41 21.01
CA LEU A 87 14.34 40.98 20.15
C LEU A 87 15.15 39.82 20.76
N ASN A 88 15.38 39.84 22.08
CA ASN A 88 16.08 38.77 22.77
C ASN A 88 15.24 37.49 22.85
N MET A 89 13.92 37.60 23.08
CA MET A 89 13.00 36.47 23.06
C MET A 89 13.04 35.75 21.71
N ILE A 90 12.97 36.49 20.60
CA ILE A 90 13.10 35.91 19.25
C ILE A 90 14.49 35.28 19.06
N GLU A 91 15.58 35.97 19.45
CA GLU A 91 16.95 35.42 19.34
C GLU A 91 17.13 34.11 20.13
N ASN A 92 16.37 33.92 21.22
CA ASN A 92 16.40 32.74 22.08
C ASN A 92 15.35 31.67 21.74
N ASN A 93 14.54 31.86 20.69
CA ASN A 93 13.41 30.98 20.35
C ASN A 93 12.30 30.91 21.42
N GLU A 94 12.11 32.00 22.16
CA GLU A 94 11.08 32.15 23.20
C GLU A 94 9.92 32.98 22.65
N THR A 95 9.32 32.54 21.55
CA THR A 95 8.32 33.33 20.79
C THR A 95 6.87 33.04 21.14
N ASP A 96 6.59 32.00 21.93
CA ASP A 96 5.23 31.53 22.24
C ASP A 96 4.37 32.58 22.98
N ASP A 97 5.02 33.47 23.74
CA ASP A 97 4.37 34.53 24.52
C ASP A 97 4.36 35.89 23.79
N LEU A 98 4.75 35.95 22.51
CA LEU A 98 4.79 37.19 21.74
C LEU A 98 3.50 37.39 20.93
N ASP A 99 2.66 38.34 21.35
CA ASP A 99 1.51 38.82 20.57
C ASP A 99 1.78 40.21 19.97
N GLU A 100 1.39 40.41 18.70
CA GLU A 100 1.48 41.74 18.04
C GLU A 100 0.55 42.75 18.71
N ASP A 101 -0.52 42.29 19.37
CA ASP A 101 -1.47 43.15 20.09
C ASP A 101 -0.86 43.77 21.37
N ASP A 102 0.20 43.18 21.93
CA ASP A 102 0.94 43.74 23.07
C ASP A 102 1.87 44.89 22.65
N PHE A 103 2.08 45.08 21.35
CA PHE A 103 2.94 46.14 20.82
C PHE A 103 2.20 47.47 20.72
N ASN A 104 2.92 48.57 20.94
CA ASN A 104 2.36 49.88 20.64
C ASN A 104 2.21 50.08 19.11
N TYR A 105 1.42 51.07 18.70
CA TYR A 105 1.15 51.33 17.28
C TYR A 105 2.42 51.48 16.42
N GLU A 106 3.48 52.12 16.92
CA GLU A 106 4.73 52.28 16.17
C GLU A 106 5.43 50.93 15.98
N GLU A 107 5.50 50.12 17.04
CA GLU A 107 6.08 48.77 17.03
C GLU A 107 5.34 47.83 16.08
N GLN A 108 4.01 47.88 16.04
CA GLN A 108 3.19 47.12 15.08
C GLN A 108 3.52 47.50 13.62
N GLN A 109 3.65 48.80 13.31
CA GLN A 109 4.02 49.22 11.95
C GLN A 109 5.44 48.75 11.57
N GLN A 110 6.36 48.74 12.54
CA GLN A 110 7.72 48.23 12.35
C GLN A 110 7.74 46.71 12.15
N ALA A 111 6.95 45.96 12.91
CA ALA A 111 6.78 44.51 12.75
C ALA A 111 6.20 44.16 11.37
N ARG A 112 5.15 44.86 10.92
CA ARG A 112 4.58 44.70 9.57
C ARG A 112 5.57 45.02 8.47
N THR A 113 6.40 46.05 8.67
CA THR A 113 7.47 46.38 7.72
C THR A 113 8.52 45.27 7.69
N ALA A 114 8.87 44.69 8.84
CA ALA A 114 9.77 43.54 8.92
C ALA A 114 9.20 42.29 8.23
N GLY A 115 7.90 42.02 8.38
CA GLY A 115 7.20 40.96 7.64
C GLY A 115 7.35 41.13 6.13
N LYS A 116 7.06 42.33 5.60
CA LYS A 116 7.27 42.64 4.16
C LYS A 116 8.72 42.49 3.70
N ILE A 117 9.69 42.77 4.57
CA ILE A 117 11.11 42.53 4.26
C ILE A 117 11.39 41.02 4.12
N LEU A 118 10.82 40.19 4.99
CA LEU A 118 11.03 38.74 5.02
C LEU A 118 10.31 38.02 3.87
N GLU A 119 9.16 38.53 3.41
CA GLU A 119 8.44 38.00 2.24
C GLU A 119 9.33 37.90 0.98
N HIS A 120 10.41 38.66 0.92
CA HIS A 120 11.36 38.67 -0.20
C HIS A 120 12.61 37.81 0.03
N VAL A 121 12.64 37.00 1.09
CA VAL A 121 13.76 36.13 1.44
C VAL A 121 13.32 34.68 1.28
N ASN A 122 13.93 33.97 0.34
CA ASN A 122 13.61 32.57 0.05
C ASN A 122 14.73 31.68 0.59
N LEU A 123 14.38 30.74 1.48
CA LEU A 123 15.26 29.69 1.98
C LEU A 123 14.76 28.35 1.48
N ASP A 124 15.39 27.84 0.42
CA ASP A 124 14.90 26.65 -0.31
C ASP A 124 15.92 25.53 -0.29
N ILE A 125 15.42 24.29 -0.30
CA ILE A 125 16.19 23.08 -0.56
C ILE A 125 15.94 22.61 -2.00
N HIS A 126 17.01 22.30 -2.72
CA HIS A 126 16.95 21.81 -4.10
C HIS A 126 17.56 20.43 -4.22
N ASN A 127 16.95 19.61 -5.08
CA ASN A 127 17.27 18.20 -5.26
C ASN A 127 17.18 17.47 -3.91
N GLY A 128 16.09 17.68 -3.17
CA GLY A 128 15.89 17.12 -1.83
C GLY A 128 15.10 15.80 -1.81
N GLU A 129 14.82 15.21 -2.97
CA GLU A 129 13.97 14.02 -3.13
C GLU A 129 14.68 12.98 -3.99
N GLU A 130 14.17 11.74 -4.00
CA GLU A 130 14.70 10.59 -4.74
C GLU A 130 16.20 10.30 -4.49
N LEU A 131 16.67 10.61 -3.28
CA LEU A 131 18.10 10.63 -2.95
C LEU A 131 18.70 9.24 -2.77
N LYS A 132 19.98 9.13 -3.13
CA LYS A 132 20.89 8.05 -2.72
C LYS A 132 22.02 8.61 -1.87
N ASN A 133 22.62 7.74 -1.05
CA ASN A 133 23.83 8.07 -0.33
C ASN A 133 24.89 8.65 -1.28
N LYS A 134 25.48 9.79 -0.89
CA LYS A 134 26.43 10.64 -1.63
C LYS A 134 25.84 11.59 -2.66
N ASP A 135 24.54 11.55 -2.93
CA ASP A 135 23.89 12.54 -3.79
C ASP A 135 23.99 13.94 -3.18
N LYS A 136 24.00 14.94 -4.06
CA LYS A 136 24.26 16.33 -3.70
C LYS A 136 22.96 17.11 -3.60
N VAL A 137 22.64 17.55 -2.39
CA VAL A 137 21.53 18.44 -2.08
C VAL A 137 22.06 19.86 -1.90
N THR A 138 21.29 20.87 -2.28
CA THR A 138 21.73 22.27 -2.16
C THR A 138 20.67 23.11 -1.46
N VAL A 139 21.07 23.78 -0.37
CA VAL A 139 20.26 24.80 0.31
C VAL A 139 20.67 26.17 -0.21
N LYS A 140 19.69 27.00 -0.56
CA LYS A 140 19.92 28.37 -1.03
C LYS A 140 19.13 29.35 -0.21
N LEU A 141 19.80 30.42 0.19
CA LEU A 141 19.13 31.63 0.67
C LEU A 141 19.30 32.71 -0.40
N THR A 142 18.17 33.18 -0.93
CA THR A 142 18.13 34.20 -1.98
C THR A 142 17.22 35.36 -1.60
N ILE A 143 17.47 36.51 -2.20
CA ILE A 143 16.58 37.68 -2.08
C ILE A 143 15.97 37.96 -3.46
N ASP A 144 14.68 38.25 -3.49
CA ASP A 144 14.00 38.62 -4.73
C ASP A 144 14.70 39.75 -5.50
N LYS A 145 14.61 39.66 -6.83
CA LYS A 145 15.17 40.69 -7.72
C LYS A 145 14.20 41.87 -7.83
N GLY A 146 14.74 43.08 -8.01
CA GLY A 146 13.94 44.28 -8.28
C GLY A 146 13.29 44.92 -7.04
N ILE A 147 13.55 44.40 -5.83
CA ILE A 147 13.05 44.96 -4.58
C ILE A 147 13.70 46.31 -4.28
N SER A 148 12.92 47.24 -3.71
CA SER A 148 13.44 48.54 -3.27
C SER A 148 14.50 48.35 -2.17
N LYS A 149 15.40 49.33 -2.01
CA LYS A 149 16.47 49.25 -1.00
C LYS A 149 15.92 49.16 0.44
N ASP A 150 14.72 49.66 0.68
CA ASP A 150 14.11 49.71 2.01
C ASP A 150 13.56 48.33 2.42
N TYR A 151 13.04 47.56 1.46
CA TYR A 151 12.52 46.20 1.68
C TYR A 151 13.55 45.10 1.44
N LYS A 152 14.73 45.43 0.90
CA LYS A 152 15.81 44.44 0.71
C LYS A 152 16.49 44.13 2.05
N LEU A 153 16.32 42.90 2.55
CA LEU A 153 17.00 42.45 3.78
C LEU A 153 18.53 42.50 3.62
N LYS A 154 19.22 42.99 4.65
CA LYS A 154 20.68 42.93 4.72
C LYS A 154 21.16 41.57 5.26
N VAL A 155 21.06 40.56 4.40
CA VAL A 155 21.59 39.20 4.60
C VAL A 155 22.52 38.84 3.45
N LYS A 156 23.50 37.96 3.72
CA LYS A 156 24.36 37.37 2.70
C LYS A 156 23.61 36.20 2.05
N GLU A 157 23.28 36.32 0.77
CA GLU A 157 22.77 35.22 -0.04
C GLU A 157 23.85 34.13 -0.16
N PHE A 158 23.45 32.86 -0.11
CA PHE A 158 24.38 31.74 -0.19
C PHE A 158 23.79 30.55 -0.94
N THR A 159 24.67 29.62 -1.29
CA THR A 159 24.33 28.33 -1.88
C THR A 159 25.25 27.30 -1.24
N LYS A 160 24.72 26.51 -0.32
CA LYS A 160 25.47 25.53 0.46
C LYS A 160 25.09 24.13 0.03
N SER A 161 26.08 23.27 -0.21
CA SER A 161 25.84 21.91 -0.68
C SER A 161 26.10 20.89 0.43
N PHE A 162 25.19 19.92 0.52
CA PHE A 162 25.25 18.80 1.45
C PHE A 162 25.31 17.49 0.65
N LYS A 163 25.92 16.46 1.25
CA LYS A 163 25.91 15.11 0.69
C LYS A 163 24.97 14.24 1.52
N ALA A 164 24.01 13.61 0.84
CA ALA A 164 23.11 12.66 1.45
C ALA A 164 23.90 11.51 2.08
N HIS A 165 23.51 11.11 3.28
CA HIS A 165 24.14 10.04 4.04
C HIS A 165 23.14 9.44 5.01
N GLY A 166 23.38 8.19 5.45
CA GLY A 166 22.52 7.51 6.42
C GLY A 166 21.20 6.99 5.84
N LEU A 167 20.97 7.13 4.53
CA LEU A 167 19.82 6.50 3.86
C LEU A 167 19.99 4.98 3.90
N LYS A 168 18.90 4.28 4.24
CA LYS A 168 18.89 2.82 4.34
C LYS A 168 18.97 2.18 2.95
N GLU A 169 19.59 1.01 2.84
CA GLU A 169 19.50 0.23 1.60
C GLU A 169 18.14 -0.47 1.53
N PRO A 170 17.43 -0.45 0.39
CA PRO A 170 16.20 -1.20 0.22
C PRO A 170 16.44 -2.71 0.26
N GLU A 171 15.48 -3.47 0.79
CA GLU A 171 15.50 -4.93 0.72
C GLU A 171 15.23 -5.39 -0.72
N ASN A 172 16.06 -6.29 -1.24
CA ASN A 172 15.83 -6.86 -2.56
C ASN A 172 14.84 -8.04 -2.46
N ILE A 173 13.73 -7.95 -3.16
CA ILE A 173 12.69 -8.98 -3.20
C ILE A 173 12.68 -9.60 -4.61
N GLU A 174 12.87 -10.91 -4.68
CA GLU A 174 12.65 -11.68 -5.91
C GLU A 174 11.27 -12.36 -5.88
N ALA A 175 10.81 -12.85 -7.03
CA ALA A 175 9.56 -13.61 -7.11
C ALA A 175 9.53 -14.79 -6.13
N LYS A 176 10.66 -15.46 -5.94
CA LYS A 176 10.79 -16.57 -4.99
C LYS A 176 10.48 -16.16 -3.56
N ASP A 177 10.96 -15.01 -3.13
CA ASP A 177 10.76 -14.51 -1.78
C ASP A 177 9.30 -14.11 -1.58
N LEU A 178 8.72 -13.41 -2.56
CA LEU A 178 7.31 -13.03 -2.56
C LEU A 178 6.40 -14.26 -2.47
N PHE A 179 6.58 -15.26 -3.34
CA PHE A 179 5.76 -16.46 -3.31
C PHE A 179 6.04 -17.35 -2.11
N THR A 180 7.23 -17.31 -1.52
CA THR A 180 7.49 -17.99 -0.23
C THR A 180 6.70 -17.31 0.90
N ALA A 181 6.66 -15.97 0.91
CA ALA A 181 5.87 -15.21 1.87
C ALA A 181 4.35 -15.42 1.70
N LEU A 182 3.89 -15.55 0.45
CA LEU A 182 2.49 -15.84 0.09
C LEU A 182 2.08 -17.32 0.25
N LYS A 183 2.95 -18.18 0.80
CA LYS A 183 2.65 -19.57 1.22
C LYS A 183 1.62 -20.30 0.32
N PRO A 184 1.91 -20.53 -0.97
CA PRO A 184 0.99 -21.15 -1.91
C PRO A 184 0.50 -22.51 -1.40
N LYS A 185 -0.82 -22.70 -1.41
CA LYS A 185 -1.50 -23.89 -0.89
C LYS A 185 -2.48 -24.43 -1.93
N PHE A 186 -2.32 -25.71 -2.27
CA PHE A 186 -3.29 -26.42 -3.10
C PHE A 186 -4.41 -27.01 -2.24
N THR A 187 -5.67 -26.79 -2.65
CA THR A 187 -6.88 -27.37 -2.04
C THR A 187 -7.73 -28.06 -3.10
N GLY A 188 -8.77 -28.78 -2.68
CA GLY A 188 -9.59 -29.59 -3.56
C GLY A 188 -9.08 -31.03 -3.74
N VAL A 189 -9.50 -31.64 -4.85
CA VAL A 189 -9.15 -33.02 -5.22
C VAL A 189 -8.39 -33.04 -6.53
N ASN A 190 -7.70 -34.14 -6.80
CA ASN A 190 -6.91 -34.31 -8.02
C ASN A 190 -7.82 -34.25 -9.26
N GLY A 191 -7.56 -33.31 -10.18
CA GLY A 191 -8.42 -33.03 -11.34
C GLY A 191 -9.49 -31.96 -11.09
N ALA A 192 -9.59 -31.46 -9.86
CA ALA A 192 -10.45 -30.35 -9.46
C ALA A 192 -9.79 -29.58 -8.30
N GLY A 193 -8.49 -29.27 -8.45
CA GLY A 193 -7.71 -28.57 -7.44
C GLY A 193 -7.58 -27.07 -7.74
N SER A 194 -7.44 -26.28 -6.68
CA SER A 194 -7.21 -24.83 -6.74
C SER A 194 -5.95 -24.45 -6.00
N LEU A 195 -5.28 -23.42 -6.47
CA LEU A 195 -4.15 -22.76 -5.82
C LEU A 195 -4.65 -21.52 -5.06
N ASN A 196 -4.29 -21.44 -3.80
CA ASN A 196 -4.55 -20.29 -2.94
C ASN A 196 -3.22 -19.65 -2.54
N LEU A 197 -3.20 -18.33 -2.40
CA LEU A 197 -2.07 -17.58 -1.87
C LEU A 197 -2.44 -17.04 -0.49
N ILE A 198 -1.63 -17.33 0.52
CA ILE A 198 -1.90 -17.00 1.92
C ILE A 198 -0.97 -15.87 2.39
N SER A 199 -1.54 -14.73 2.79
CA SER A 199 -0.81 -13.50 3.17
C SER A 199 -0.75 -13.24 4.68
N LYS A 200 -1.09 -14.21 5.54
CA LYS A 200 -1.21 -14.03 7.00
C LYS A 200 0.08 -13.57 7.71
N ASP A 201 1.25 -14.03 7.25
CA ASP A 201 2.54 -13.81 7.92
C ASP A 201 3.57 -13.16 6.97
N LEU A 202 3.19 -12.04 6.33
CA LEU A 202 4.08 -11.31 5.43
C LEU A 202 5.27 -10.70 6.18
N PRO A 203 6.46 -10.59 5.55
CA PRO A 203 7.56 -9.79 6.10
C PRO A 203 7.19 -8.31 6.15
N LYS A 204 7.82 -7.54 7.05
CA LYS A 204 7.50 -6.11 7.27
C LYS A 204 7.52 -5.27 5.99
N SER A 205 8.50 -5.53 5.11
CA SER A 205 8.65 -4.91 3.78
C SER A 205 7.44 -5.09 2.87
N LEU A 206 6.67 -6.16 3.07
CA LEU A 206 5.47 -6.49 2.31
C LEU A 206 4.17 -6.20 3.06
N GLN A 207 4.21 -6.06 4.40
CA GLN A 207 3.03 -5.69 5.21
C GLN A 207 2.54 -4.26 4.95
N GLU A 208 3.44 -3.37 4.54
CA GLU A 208 3.08 -2.00 4.15
C GLU A 208 2.29 -1.97 2.83
N LEU A 209 2.33 -3.06 2.06
CA LEU A 209 1.59 -3.21 0.81
C LEU A 209 0.24 -3.88 1.08
N SER A 210 -0.81 -3.38 0.43
CA SER A 210 -2.14 -4.00 0.49
C SER A 210 -2.21 -5.19 -0.46
N ILE A 211 -1.42 -6.24 -0.17
CA ILE A 211 -1.19 -7.37 -1.08
C ILE A 211 -2.46 -8.13 -1.47
N SER A 212 -3.50 -8.11 -0.62
CA SER A 212 -4.82 -8.68 -0.92
C SER A 212 -5.55 -8.02 -2.10
N ASN A 213 -5.15 -6.80 -2.49
CA ASN A 213 -5.79 -6.05 -3.59
C ASN A 213 -5.25 -6.45 -4.97
N TYR A 214 -4.37 -7.45 -5.03
CA TYR A 214 -3.69 -7.87 -6.23
C TYR A 214 -4.15 -9.24 -6.71
N ASP A 215 -4.52 -9.30 -7.98
CA ASP A 215 -4.96 -10.52 -8.64
C ASP A 215 -3.80 -11.19 -9.37
N PHE A 216 -3.40 -12.38 -8.91
CA PHE A 216 -2.42 -13.20 -9.60
C PHE A 216 -3.12 -14.05 -10.66
N THR A 217 -2.51 -14.19 -11.83
CA THR A 217 -3.08 -15.04 -12.88
C THR A 217 -2.63 -16.48 -12.69
N VAL A 218 -3.59 -17.41 -12.61
CA VAL A 218 -3.34 -18.85 -12.48
C VAL A 218 -4.14 -19.60 -13.55
N ALA A 219 -3.44 -20.14 -14.55
CA ALA A 219 -4.08 -20.94 -15.59
C ALA A 219 -4.65 -22.25 -15.01
N ASN A 220 -5.88 -22.58 -15.41
CA ASN A 220 -6.62 -23.79 -15.03
C ASN A 220 -6.81 -23.98 -13.52
N ASN A 221 -6.80 -22.88 -12.76
CA ASN A 221 -7.21 -22.93 -11.37
C ASN A 221 -8.65 -23.50 -11.29
N GLY A 222 -8.96 -24.23 -10.21
CA GLY A 222 -10.19 -25.02 -10.10
C GLY A 222 -10.15 -26.39 -10.80
N ASN A 223 -9.21 -26.61 -11.73
CA ASN A 223 -9.07 -27.85 -12.50
C ASN A 223 -7.68 -28.50 -12.41
N LEU A 224 -6.88 -28.10 -11.42
CA LEU A 224 -5.51 -28.56 -11.27
C LEU A 224 -5.43 -30.04 -10.85
N SER A 225 -4.40 -30.72 -11.36
CA SER A 225 -4.06 -32.12 -11.06
C SER A 225 -2.65 -32.24 -10.49
N ASN A 226 -2.42 -33.25 -9.64
CA ASN A 226 -1.09 -33.60 -9.17
C ASN A 226 -0.16 -33.89 -10.36
N GLY A 227 0.96 -33.18 -10.40
CA GLY A 227 1.92 -33.29 -11.49
C GLY A 227 1.93 -32.09 -12.42
N ASP A 228 0.84 -31.31 -12.47
CA ASP A 228 0.75 -30.09 -13.27
C ASP A 228 1.80 -29.06 -12.83
N GLU A 229 2.22 -28.23 -13.78
CA GLU A 229 3.12 -27.11 -13.53
C GLU A 229 2.35 -25.80 -13.71
N VAL A 230 2.19 -25.07 -12.61
CA VAL A 230 1.48 -23.79 -12.58
C VAL A 230 2.50 -22.67 -12.68
N LYS A 231 2.34 -21.81 -13.68
CA LYS A 231 3.15 -20.59 -13.83
C LYS A 231 2.42 -19.41 -13.16
N LEU A 232 2.91 -19.01 -11.99
CA LEU A 232 2.46 -17.81 -11.30
C LEU A 232 3.10 -16.58 -11.92
N LYS A 233 2.31 -15.55 -12.18
CA LYS A 233 2.78 -14.24 -12.65
C LYS A 233 2.44 -13.17 -11.63
N ILE A 234 3.44 -12.38 -11.26
CA ILE A 234 3.28 -11.22 -10.39
C ILE A 234 2.69 -10.07 -11.22
N PRO A 235 1.61 -9.41 -10.75
CA PRO A 235 1.06 -8.23 -11.41
C PRO A 235 2.10 -7.11 -11.51
N GLN A 236 2.10 -6.37 -12.63
CA GLN A 236 3.05 -5.27 -12.81
C GLN A 236 2.82 -4.16 -11.77
N SER A 237 1.55 -3.87 -11.43
CA SER A 237 1.19 -2.91 -10.39
C SER A 237 1.80 -3.25 -9.03
N LEU A 238 1.85 -4.54 -8.64
CA LEU A 238 2.51 -4.95 -7.39
C LEU A 238 4.02 -4.71 -7.45
N ILE A 239 4.65 -4.93 -8.61
CA ILE A 239 6.08 -4.66 -8.81
C ILE A 239 6.35 -3.15 -8.68
N ASP A 240 5.48 -2.33 -9.25
CA ASP A 240 5.60 -0.87 -9.20
C ASP A 240 5.46 -0.39 -7.75
N ASP A 241 4.42 -0.82 -7.03
CA ASP A 241 4.21 -0.53 -5.60
C ASP A 241 5.39 -0.95 -4.71
N ILE A 242 5.96 -2.14 -4.94
CA ILE A 242 7.16 -2.60 -4.22
C ILE A 242 8.29 -1.59 -4.41
N ASN A 243 8.52 -1.13 -5.65
CA ASN A 243 9.61 -0.20 -5.96
C ASN A 243 9.32 1.23 -5.46
N GLU A 244 8.07 1.67 -5.48
CA GLU A 244 7.65 2.99 -5.02
C GLU A 244 7.67 3.12 -3.49
N SER A 245 7.43 2.03 -2.76
CA SER A 245 7.52 2.01 -1.28
C SER A 245 8.87 2.50 -0.74
N GLY A 246 9.94 2.33 -1.53
CA GLY A 246 11.30 2.69 -1.17
C GLY A 246 11.96 1.76 -0.15
N SER A 247 11.20 1.07 0.70
CA SER A 247 11.72 0.11 1.68
C SER A 247 12.25 -1.17 1.02
N SER A 248 11.75 -1.46 -0.18
CA SER A 248 12.09 -2.65 -0.96
C SER A 248 12.30 -2.31 -2.43
N THR A 249 12.96 -3.22 -3.16
CA THR A 249 13.04 -3.18 -4.62
C THR A 249 12.81 -4.57 -5.17
N PHE A 250 12.06 -4.66 -6.27
CA PHE A 250 11.85 -5.91 -6.98
C PHE A 250 12.97 -6.14 -8.01
N SER A 251 13.48 -7.36 -8.10
CA SER A 251 14.41 -7.74 -9.18
C SER A 251 14.19 -9.16 -9.69
N GLY A 252 14.72 -9.43 -10.89
CA GLY A 252 14.64 -10.74 -11.53
C GLY A 252 13.37 -10.95 -12.34
N LYS A 253 12.92 -12.22 -12.43
CA LYS A 253 11.76 -12.61 -13.23
C LYS A 253 10.48 -12.39 -12.44
N SER A 254 9.45 -11.82 -13.07
CA SER A 254 8.11 -11.65 -12.48
C SER A 254 7.26 -12.92 -12.47
N THR A 255 7.87 -14.10 -12.65
CA THR A 255 7.15 -15.36 -12.78
C THR A 255 7.85 -16.47 -12.03
N GLN A 256 7.07 -17.39 -11.46
CA GLN A 256 7.57 -18.58 -10.78
C GLN A 256 6.70 -19.79 -11.13
N ASN A 257 7.35 -20.91 -11.42
CA ASN A 257 6.66 -22.18 -11.64
C ASN A 257 6.56 -22.96 -10.33
N ILE A 258 5.40 -23.51 -10.05
CA ILE A 258 5.13 -24.36 -8.90
C ILE A 258 4.49 -25.66 -9.39
N LYS A 259 4.98 -26.80 -8.89
CA LYS A 259 4.41 -28.11 -9.20
C LYS A 259 3.26 -28.43 -8.26
N VAL A 260 2.11 -28.77 -8.81
CA VAL A 260 0.91 -29.18 -8.06
C VAL A 260 1.15 -30.53 -7.40
N LYS A 261 0.93 -30.59 -6.08
CA LYS A 261 1.13 -31.78 -5.25
C LYS A 261 0.15 -31.76 -4.07
N GLY A 262 -0.14 -32.95 -3.56
CA GLY A 262 -0.88 -33.12 -2.31
C GLY A 262 -2.40 -33.17 -2.45
N LEU A 263 -2.94 -33.02 -3.67
CA LEU A 263 -4.36 -33.19 -3.93
C LEU A 263 -4.77 -34.65 -3.77
N LYS A 264 -5.90 -34.91 -3.10
CA LYS A 264 -6.40 -36.28 -2.88
C LYS A 264 -7.21 -36.75 -4.08
N ASN A 265 -7.17 -38.04 -4.42
CA ASN A 265 -8.11 -38.59 -5.38
C ASN A 265 -9.45 -38.81 -4.68
N ILE A 266 -10.55 -38.35 -5.27
CA ILE A 266 -11.89 -38.50 -4.70
C ILE A 266 -12.25 -39.97 -4.44
N SER A 267 -11.84 -40.90 -5.32
CA SER A 267 -12.06 -42.33 -5.17
C SER A 267 -11.24 -42.98 -4.05
N ASN A 268 -10.26 -42.28 -3.49
CA ASN A 268 -9.41 -42.76 -2.40
C ASN A 268 -9.71 -42.10 -1.04
N LEU A 269 -10.81 -41.35 -0.91
CA LEU A 269 -11.22 -40.80 0.38
C LEU A 269 -11.74 -41.92 1.29
N ASP A 270 -11.43 -41.86 2.58
CA ASP A 270 -11.62 -43.00 3.51
C ASP A 270 -13.08 -43.43 3.64
N ASN A 271 -14.01 -42.50 3.49
CA ASN A 271 -15.45 -42.72 3.66
C ASN A 271 -16.25 -42.67 2.36
N ILE A 272 -15.60 -42.67 1.18
CA ILE A 272 -16.33 -42.49 -0.09
C ILE A 272 -17.37 -43.60 -0.35
N ASN A 273 -17.02 -44.86 -0.07
CA ASN A 273 -17.93 -45.98 -0.26
C ASN A 273 -19.15 -45.89 0.68
N GLU A 274 -18.93 -45.50 1.95
CA GLU A 274 -20.02 -45.29 2.91
C GLU A 274 -21.00 -44.21 2.44
N LEU A 275 -20.49 -43.13 1.83
CA LEU A 275 -21.33 -42.06 1.32
C LEU A 275 -22.09 -42.45 0.04
N ILE A 276 -21.47 -43.25 -0.83
CA ILE A 276 -22.15 -43.85 -2.00
C ILE A 276 -23.27 -44.78 -1.53
N ASP A 277 -23.04 -45.60 -0.51
CA ASP A 277 -24.09 -46.47 0.07
C ASP A 277 -25.25 -45.66 0.68
N LYS A 278 -24.96 -44.50 1.28
CA LYS A 278 -26.00 -43.56 1.74
C LYS A 278 -26.81 -42.99 0.58
N ASN A 279 -26.19 -42.70 -0.56
CA ASN A 279 -26.91 -42.25 -1.75
C ASN A 279 -27.82 -43.37 -2.29
N ASN A 280 -27.31 -44.61 -2.36
CA ASN A 280 -28.13 -45.78 -2.75
C ASN A 280 -29.31 -45.98 -1.80
N THR A 281 -29.12 -45.79 -0.48
CA THR A 281 -30.22 -45.85 0.50
C THR A 281 -31.29 -44.78 0.25
N LEU A 282 -30.92 -43.58 -0.21
CA LEU A 282 -31.89 -42.55 -0.60
C LEU A 282 -32.69 -42.98 -1.83
N ILE A 283 -32.02 -43.56 -2.82
CA ILE A 283 -32.63 -44.06 -4.05
C ILE A 283 -33.65 -45.16 -3.72
N ASP A 284 -33.26 -46.13 -2.89
CA ASP A 284 -34.14 -47.25 -2.50
C ASP A 284 -35.38 -46.76 -1.76
N LYS A 285 -35.24 -45.71 -0.93
CA LYS A 285 -36.36 -45.11 -0.21
C LYS A 285 -37.30 -44.31 -1.12
N GLU A 286 -36.74 -43.57 -2.07
CA GLU A 286 -37.53 -42.79 -3.03
C GLU A 286 -38.31 -43.70 -3.99
N TYR A 287 -37.71 -44.83 -4.38
CA TYR A 287 -38.26 -45.79 -5.34
C TYR A 287 -38.68 -47.11 -4.69
N GLU A 288 -39.36 -47.02 -3.54
CA GLU A 288 -39.93 -48.19 -2.86
C GLU A 288 -41.15 -48.71 -3.63
N SER A 289 -41.20 -50.03 -3.89
CA SER A 289 -42.32 -50.65 -4.60
C SER A 289 -43.51 -50.94 -3.69
N ASP A 290 -44.72 -50.83 -4.24
CA ASP A 290 -45.97 -51.16 -3.55
C ASP A 290 -46.82 -52.18 -4.35
N GLU A 291 -48.07 -52.37 -3.93
CA GLU A 291 -48.98 -53.34 -4.55
C GLU A 291 -49.46 -52.95 -5.96
N TYR A 292 -49.33 -51.67 -6.34
CA TYR A 292 -49.78 -51.11 -7.62
C TYR A 292 -48.63 -50.77 -8.56
N THR A 293 -47.47 -50.41 -8.01
CA THR A 293 -46.32 -49.90 -8.74
C THR A 293 -45.05 -50.61 -8.31
N LYS A 294 -44.33 -51.16 -9.29
CA LYS A 294 -42.99 -51.73 -9.08
C LYS A 294 -41.94 -50.81 -9.67
N TYR A 295 -40.87 -50.59 -8.92
CA TYR A 295 -39.69 -49.86 -9.33
C TYR A 295 -38.49 -50.79 -9.40
N ASN A 296 -37.66 -50.59 -10.43
CA ASN A 296 -36.34 -51.20 -10.54
C ASN A 296 -35.32 -50.10 -10.85
N THR A 297 -34.27 -50.01 -10.04
CA THR A 297 -33.21 -49.02 -10.17
C THR A 297 -31.90 -49.67 -10.65
N GLU A 298 -31.21 -49.00 -11.56
CA GLU A 298 -29.92 -49.43 -12.11
C GLU A 298 -28.92 -48.29 -11.92
N ASN A 299 -27.81 -48.54 -11.22
CA ASN A 299 -26.76 -47.54 -10.99
C ASN A 299 -25.99 -47.28 -12.29
N LEU A 300 -25.93 -46.01 -12.70
CA LEU A 300 -25.27 -45.56 -13.92
C LEU A 300 -23.88 -44.98 -13.68
N GLY A 301 -23.61 -44.55 -12.45
CA GLY A 301 -22.34 -43.92 -12.06
C GLY A 301 -22.46 -43.07 -10.80
N ASN A 302 -21.31 -42.77 -10.20
CA ASN A 302 -21.18 -41.85 -9.08
C ASN A 302 -20.44 -40.60 -9.54
N TYR A 303 -20.92 -39.42 -9.14
CA TYR A 303 -20.42 -38.15 -9.63
C TYR A 303 -20.16 -37.20 -8.47
N TYR A 304 -19.16 -36.35 -8.63
CA TYR A 304 -18.84 -35.29 -7.68
C TYR A 304 -18.72 -33.93 -8.36
N LYS A 305 -18.97 -32.87 -7.60
CA LYS A 305 -18.74 -31.48 -8.01
C LYS A 305 -18.07 -30.75 -6.86
N ILE A 306 -16.97 -30.05 -7.13
CA ILE A 306 -16.38 -29.10 -6.19
C ILE A 306 -17.13 -27.78 -6.34
N GLN A 307 -17.62 -27.23 -5.23
CA GLN A 307 -18.12 -25.86 -5.25
C GLN A 307 -16.92 -24.93 -5.38
N ALA A 308 -16.90 -24.15 -6.47
CA ALA A 308 -16.03 -23.00 -6.55
C ALA A 308 -16.66 -21.88 -5.73
N ASP A 309 -15.85 -21.07 -5.07
CA ASP A 309 -16.28 -19.77 -4.58
C ASP A 309 -16.70 -18.97 -5.81
N THR A 310 -18.00 -18.93 -6.09
CA THR A 310 -18.56 -17.92 -6.97
C THR A 310 -18.50 -16.61 -6.20
N ALA A 311 -17.33 -15.98 -6.19
CA ALA A 311 -17.29 -14.54 -6.20
C ALA A 311 -18.03 -14.10 -7.46
N ASP A 312 -19.21 -13.52 -7.24
CA ASP A 312 -20.08 -12.83 -8.20
C ASP A 312 -20.96 -13.67 -9.14
N GLU A 313 -22.10 -14.13 -8.62
CA GLU A 313 -23.31 -14.39 -9.42
C GLU A 313 -23.97 -13.08 -9.95
N TYR A 314 -23.28 -11.94 -9.86
CA TYR A 314 -23.74 -10.61 -10.31
C TYR A 314 -22.76 -9.90 -11.25
N SER A 315 -21.88 -10.60 -11.97
CA SER A 315 -21.08 -9.97 -13.03
C SER A 315 -21.77 -10.11 -14.39
N PHE A 316 -22.47 -9.05 -14.84
CA PHE A 316 -22.72 -8.83 -16.26
C PHE A 316 -21.40 -8.36 -16.88
N GLY A 317 -20.58 -9.28 -17.39
CA GLY A 317 -19.31 -8.95 -18.02
C GLY A 317 -18.75 -10.09 -18.85
N GLU A 318 -18.55 -9.78 -20.13
CA GLU A 318 -17.87 -10.45 -21.25
C GLU A 318 -17.24 -11.84 -21.02
N GLU A 319 -17.54 -12.74 -21.97
CA GLU A 319 -16.83 -14.00 -22.21
C GLU A 319 -15.33 -13.72 -22.44
N GLU A 320 -14.51 -13.89 -21.40
CA GLU A 320 -13.07 -14.06 -21.58
C GLU A 320 -12.77 -15.56 -21.82
N ASP A 321 -12.31 -15.83 -23.04
CA ASP A 321 -11.72 -17.10 -23.45
C ASP A 321 -10.48 -17.45 -22.59
N GLU A 322 -10.39 -18.72 -22.21
CA GLU A 322 -9.37 -19.39 -21.40
C GLU A 322 -9.47 -19.21 -19.87
N SER A 323 -9.72 -20.34 -19.19
CA SER A 323 -9.86 -20.54 -17.74
C SER A 323 -8.61 -20.14 -16.95
N SER A 324 -8.32 -18.85 -16.87
CA SER A 324 -7.41 -18.27 -15.88
C SER A 324 -8.26 -17.67 -14.77
N GLU A 325 -8.36 -18.38 -13.63
CA GLU A 325 -9.01 -17.79 -12.47
C GLU A 325 -7.98 -16.88 -11.79
N LYS A 326 -8.38 -15.63 -11.57
CA LYS A 326 -7.60 -14.68 -10.77
C LYS A 326 -7.54 -15.20 -9.33
N VAL A 327 -6.36 -15.19 -8.74
CA VAL A 327 -6.13 -15.60 -7.35
C VAL A 327 -5.62 -14.41 -6.57
N SER A 328 -6.46 -13.87 -5.69
CA SER A 328 -6.08 -12.81 -4.77
C SER A 328 -5.56 -13.43 -3.45
N PRO A 329 -4.49 -12.88 -2.84
CA PRO A 329 -4.00 -13.39 -1.57
C PRO A 329 -5.01 -13.22 -0.43
N VAL A 330 -5.25 -14.30 0.32
CA VAL A 330 -6.19 -14.36 1.45
C VAL A 330 -5.47 -14.59 2.77
N SER A 331 -6.08 -14.21 3.89
CA SER A 331 -5.53 -14.48 5.22
C SER A 331 -5.67 -15.95 5.61
N GLU A 332 -6.77 -16.58 5.22
CA GLU A 332 -7.11 -17.98 5.50
C GLU A 332 -7.79 -18.58 4.26
N VAL A 333 -7.61 -19.89 4.06
CA VAL A 333 -8.19 -20.59 2.91
C VAL A 333 -9.53 -21.17 3.34
N GLU A 334 -10.57 -20.89 2.56
CA GLU A 334 -11.91 -21.39 2.82
C GLU A 334 -11.97 -22.93 2.69
N PRO A 335 -12.90 -23.58 3.42
CA PRO A 335 -13.13 -25.01 3.27
C PRO A 335 -13.54 -25.38 1.86
N THR A 336 -13.09 -26.54 1.39
CA THR A 336 -13.55 -27.09 0.11
C THR A 336 -14.84 -27.86 0.33
N TYR A 337 -15.90 -27.50 -0.38
CA TYR A 337 -17.18 -28.21 -0.36
C TYR A 337 -17.36 -29.08 -1.61
N VAL A 338 -17.92 -30.27 -1.39
CA VAL A 338 -18.10 -31.31 -2.42
C VAL A 338 -19.54 -31.79 -2.43
N SER A 339 -20.17 -31.73 -3.58
CA SER A 339 -21.41 -32.46 -3.84
C SER A 339 -21.08 -33.86 -4.33
N LEU A 340 -21.81 -34.86 -3.83
CA LEU A 340 -21.67 -36.27 -4.20
C LEU A 340 -23.04 -36.87 -4.50
N ILE A 341 -23.21 -37.35 -5.72
CA ILE A 341 -24.48 -37.90 -6.21
C ILE A 341 -24.26 -39.26 -6.89
N THR A 342 -25.33 -40.04 -6.93
CA THR A 342 -25.40 -41.31 -7.67
C THR A 342 -26.49 -41.19 -8.72
N ALA A 343 -26.10 -41.38 -9.98
CA ALA A 343 -27.01 -41.38 -11.11
C ALA A 343 -27.64 -42.77 -11.27
N VAL A 344 -28.94 -42.80 -11.55
CA VAL A 344 -29.70 -44.03 -11.69
C VAL A 344 -30.67 -43.96 -12.86
N LYS A 345 -30.88 -45.12 -13.47
CA LYS A 345 -32.01 -45.39 -14.35
C LYS A 345 -33.11 -46.05 -13.53
N VAL A 346 -34.32 -45.52 -13.65
CA VAL A 346 -35.51 -45.98 -12.93
C VAL A 346 -36.48 -46.57 -13.95
N THR A 347 -36.87 -47.83 -13.75
CA THR A 347 -37.92 -48.48 -14.53
C THR A 347 -39.15 -48.65 -13.64
N LYS A 348 -40.23 -47.92 -13.97
CA LYS A 348 -41.52 -47.97 -13.28
C LYS A 348 -42.48 -48.86 -14.05
N THR A 349 -43.00 -49.90 -13.41
CA THR A 349 -44.03 -50.79 -13.99
C THR A 349 -45.30 -50.71 -13.15
N GLY A 350 -46.37 -50.20 -13.75
CA GLY A 350 -47.69 -50.19 -13.13
C GLY A 350 -48.45 -51.49 -13.41
N LYS A 351 -49.36 -51.87 -12.51
CA LYS A 351 -50.22 -53.05 -12.71
C LYS A 351 -51.08 -53.00 -13.98
N TYR A 352 -51.38 -51.79 -14.47
CA TYR A 352 -52.28 -51.54 -15.60
C TYR A 352 -51.67 -50.59 -16.65
N SER A 353 -50.36 -50.34 -16.59
CA SER A 353 -49.68 -49.41 -17.50
C SER A 353 -48.43 -50.06 -18.09
N ASP A 354 -48.05 -49.61 -19.28
CA ASP A 354 -46.77 -50.00 -19.85
C ASP A 354 -45.61 -49.51 -18.96
N PRO A 355 -44.46 -50.22 -18.97
CA PRO A 355 -43.29 -49.78 -18.25
C PRO A 355 -42.79 -48.43 -18.77
N ASP A 356 -42.43 -47.55 -17.83
CA ASP A 356 -41.86 -46.24 -18.09
C ASP A 356 -40.41 -46.20 -17.58
N VAL A 357 -39.52 -45.53 -18.32
CA VAL A 357 -38.09 -45.47 -17.99
C VAL A 357 -37.67 -44.03 -17.89
N SER A 358 -37.06 -43.66 -16.76
CA SER A 358 -36.51 -42.33 -16.55
C SER A 358 -35.11 -42.38 -15.94
N TYR A 359 -34.39 -41.26 -16.04
CA TYR A 359 -33.01 -41.09 -15.61
C TYR A 359 -32.91 -39.93 -14.63
N THR A 360 -32.28 -40.14 -13.49
CA THR A 360 -32.24 -39.17 -12.38
C THR A 360 -30.98 -39.36 -11.53
N TYR A 361 -30.80 -38.53 -10.50
CA TYR A 361 -29.79 -38.72 -9.47
C TYR A 361 -30.30 -38.35 -8.08
N GLN A 362 -29.66 -38.93 -7.07
CA GLN A 362 -29.87 -38.64 -5.66
C GLN A 362 -28.53 -38.56 -4.94
N GLY A 363 -28.44 -37.72 -3.91
CA GLY A 363 -27.26 -37.64 -3.06
C GLY A 363 -27.31 -36.46 -2.11
N TYR A 364 -26.14 -35.85 -1.90
CA TYR A 364 -26.00 -34.71 -0.99
C TYR A 364 -25.04 -33.67 -1.58
N ASN A 365 -25.28 -32.41 -1.26
CA ASN A 365 -24.38 -31.29 -1.54
C ASN A 365 -23.65 -30.84 -0.27
N ASN A 366 -22.64 -29.98 -0.42
CA ASN A 366 -21.97 -29.28 0.68
C ASN A 366 -21.25 -30.18 1.70
N TYR A 367 -20.72 -31.35 1.31
CA TYR A 367 -19.79 -32.04 2.20
C TYR A 367 -18.49 -31.26 2.31
N GLN A 368 -18.02 -31.00 3.52
CA GLN A 368 -16.72 -30.39 3.73
C GLN A 368 -15.61 -31.44 3.56
N LEU A 369 -14.58 -31.13 2.76
CA LEU A 369 -13.40 -31.99 2.60
C LEU A 369 -12.41 -31.73 3.75
N GLU A 370 -12.29 -32.69 4.67
CA GLU A 370 -11.41 -32.62 5.84
C GLU A 370 -10.63 -33.94 6.01
N ASP A 371 -9.32 -33.87 6.24
CA ASP A 371 -8.48 -35.02 6.63
C ASP A 371 -8.74 -36.34 5.85
N ASN A 372 -8.80 -36.23 4.51
CA ASN A 372 -9.07 -37.35 3.58
C ASN A 372 -10.49 -37.93 3.65
N ARG A 373 -11.46 -37.17 4.17
CA ARG A 373 -12.86 -37.54 4.33
C ARG A 373 -13.78 -36.43 3.85
N LEU A 374 -14.99 -36.82 3.47
CA LEU A 374 -16.10 -35.88 3.28
C LEU A 374 -16.96 -35.87 4.55
N VAL A 375 -16.97 -34.75 5.26
CA VAL A 375 -17.62 -34.57 6.55
C VAL A 375 -18.94 -33.82 6.38
N LYS A 376 -19.92 -34.25 7.16
CA LYS A 376 -21.24 -33.63 7.19
C LYS A 376 -21.24 -32.48 8.19
N ASP A 377 -21.78 -31.35 7.80
CA ASP A 377 -22.00 -30.17 8.64
C ASP A 377 -23.46 -29.69 8.55
N ASP A 378 -23.74 -28.53 9.14
CA ASP A 378 -25.06 -27.91 9.13
C ASP A 378 -25.49 -27.40 7.73
N MET A 379 -24.57 -27.30 6.78
CA MET A 379 -24.83 -26.89 5.40
C MET A 379 -25.09 -28.08 4.47
N THR A 380 -24.79 -29.30 4.90
CA THR A 380 -24.91 -30.50 4.05
C THR A 380 -26.35 -30.96 3.89
N ASP A 381 -26.92 -30.74 2.70
CA ASP A 381 -28.31 -31.05 2.39
C ASP A 381 -28.47 -32.18 1.39
N LYS A 382 -29.67 -32.79 1.40
CA LYS A 382 -30.05 -33.74 0.36
C LYS A 382 -30.20 -33.01 -0.96
N MET A 383 -29.69 -33.64 -2.01
CA MET A 383 -29.77 -33.15 -3.37
C MET A 383 -30.40 -34.24 -4.25
N SER A 384 -31.39 -33.84 -5.03
CA SER A 384 -32.08 -34.70 -6.00
C SER A 384 -32.33 -33.92 -7.27
N MET A 385 -32.38 -34.61 -8.40
CA MET A 385 -32.77 -33.98 -9.66
C MET A 385 -34.24 -33.52 -9.61
N THR A 386 -34.51 -32.25 -9.93
CA THR A 386 -35.88 -31.68 -9.89
C THR A 386 -36.83 -32.40 -10.85
N SER A 387 -36.33 -32.77 -12.03
CA SER A 387 -37.10 -33.47 -13.07
C SER A 387 -36.23 -34.56 -13.70
N SER A 388 -36.71 -35.80 -13.65
CA SER A 388 -36.06 -36.92 -14.35
C SER A 388 -36.07 -36.71 -15.86
N LYS A 389 -35.10 -37.30 -16.55
CA LYS A 389 -35.00 -37.29 -18.02
C LYS A 389 -35.56 -38.56 -18.64
N ASP A 390 -35.98 -38.46 -19.89
CA ASP A 390 -36.47 -39.60 -20.67
C ASP A 390 -35.30 -40.36 -21.33
N LYS A 391 -34.13 -39.72 -21.47
CA LYS A 391 -32.94 -40.28 -22.12
C LYS A 391 -31.70 -40.11 -21.26
N GLN A 392 -30.84 -41.13 -21.29
CA GLN A 392 -29.56 -41.10 -20.57
C GLN A 392 -28.65 -39.97 -21.05
N ASP A 393 -28.62 -39.67 -22.35
CA ASP A 393 -27.78 -38.60 -22.90
C ASP A 393 -28.19 -37.22 -22.37
N GLU A 394 -29.48 -37.01 -22.09
CA GLU A 394 -29.96 -35.76 -21.48
C GLU A 394 -29.44 -35.62 -20.05
N LEU A 395 -29.45 -36.71 -19.27
CA LEU A 395 -28.85 -36.71 -17.93
C LEU A 395 -27.34 -36.46 -17.98
N ASN A 396 -26.63 -37.11 -18.90
CA ASN A 396 -25.18 -36.93 -19.05
C ASN A 396 -24.82 -35.49 -19.43
N ASN A 397 -25.62 -34.86 -20.30
CA ASN A 397 -25.45 -33.46 -20.69
C ASN A 397 -25.69 -32.53 -19.50
N ASP A 398 -26.74 -32.74 -18.71
CA ASP A 398 -27.04 -31.96 -17.51
C ASP A 398 -25.90 -32.09 -16.48
N LEU A 399 -25.47 -33.31 -16.16
CA LEU A 399 -24.35 -33.54 -15.22
C LEU A 399 -23.08 -32.80 -15.66
N LYS A 400 -22.73 -32.88 -16.95
CA LYS A 400 -21.57 -32.18 -17.49
C LYS A 400 -21.73 -30.66 -17.45
N SER A 401 -22.91 -30.15 -17.84
CA SER A 401 -23.24 -28.72 -17.82
C SER A 401 -23.18 -28.16 -16.40
N ASP A 402 -23.64 -28.94 -15.43
CA ASP A 402 -23.64 -28.57 -14.02
C ASP A 402 -22.26 -28.70 -13.37
N GLY A 403 -21.24 -29.18 -14.10
CA GLY A 403 -19.86 -29.30 -13.63
C GLY A 403 -19.58 -30.56 -12.81
N PHE A 404 -20.47 -31.56 -12.85
CA PHE A 404 -20.21 -32.85 -12.23
C PHE A 404 -19.17 -33.65 -13.03
N LYS A 405 -18.27 -34.30 -12.28
CA LYS A 405 -17.22 -35.18 -12.78
C LYS A 405 -17.50 -36.60 -12.26
N GLU A 406 -17.35 -37.59 -13.13
CA GLU A 406 -17.52 -39.00 -12.76
C GLU A 406 -16.36 -39.47 -11.86
N ILE A 407 -16.70 -40.24 -10.83
CA ILE A 407 -15.72 -40.92 -9.97
C ILE A 407 -15.25 -42.18 -10.70
N LYS A 408 -13.95 -42.23 -11.01
CA LYS A 408 -13.29 -43.35 -11.69
C LYS A 408 -12.53 -44.26 -10.74
#